data_AF-A0A450SCK2-F1
#
_entry.id   AF-A0A450SCK2-F1
#
_cell.length_a   1.000
_cell.length_b   1.000
_cell.length_c   1.000
_cell.angle_alpha   90.00
_cell.angle_beta   90.00
_cell.angle_gamma   90.00
#
_symmetry.space_group_name_H-M   'P 1'
#
loop_
_entity.id
_entity.type
_entity.pdbx_description
1 polymer ?
#
loop_
_entity_poly.entity_id
_entity_poly.type
_entity_poly.pdbx_seq_one_letter_code
_entity_poly.pdbx_strand_id
1 'polypeptide(L)'
;MKANIAVVIGSYHKEEGQEMLDEVRDFARQNGIGIIEERWVHGSLEQPLVLKQLLSDSRVDGAVALGVIEKGETKHGLVMAHAVMDAIIRLQLEFMKPIGVGIIGPEIFPSQISSRIKPHALSAIKAVAEILKHEKA
;
A
#
# COMPACT_ATOMS: atom_id res chain seq x y z
N MET A 1 -17.69 2.91 -14.74
CA MET A 1 -17.96 2.67 -13.30
C MET A 1 -16.83 3.25 -12.46
N LYS A 2 -17.13 3.83 -11.29
CA LYS A 2 -16.13 4.33 -10.33
C LYS A 2 -15.28 3.14 -9.84
N ALA A 3 -13.95 3.27 -9.82
CA ALA A 3 -13.08 2.24 -9.24
C ALA A 3 -13.08 2.37 -7.71
N ASN A 4 -13.21 1.26 -7.00
CA ASN A 4 -13.19 1.23 -5.54
C ASN A 4 -11.94 0.49 -5.04
N ILE A 5 -11.22 1.07 -4.10
CA ILE A 5 -10.02 0.48 -3.53
C ILE A 5 -10.11 0.43 -2.01
N ALA A 6 -9.26 -0.41 -1.42
CA ALA A 6 -8.96 -0.38 -0.01
C ALA A 6 -7.52 0.10 0.24
N VAL A 7 -7.24 0.68 1.41
CA VAL A 7 -5.90 1.12 1.80
C VAL A 7 -5.52 0.46 3.12
N VAL A 8 -4.32 -0.12 3.20
CA VAL A 8 -3.77 -0.72 4.42
C VAL A 8 -2.49 0.02 4.80
N ILE A 9 -2.38 0.48 6.05
CA ILE A 9 -1.31 1.37 6.51
C ILE A 9 -0.64 0.77 7.75
N GLY A 10 0.69 0.69 7.73
CA GLY A 10 1.49 0.33 8.91
C GLY A 10 1.61 1.50 9.88
N SER A 11 1.37 1.25 11.17
CA SER A 11 1.37 2.28 12.23
C SER A 11 2.72 2.49 12.93
N TYR A 12 3.74 1.68 12.61
CA TYR A 12 5.08 1.78 13.20
C TYR A 12 5.69 3.19 12.99
N HIS A 13 5.50 3.78 11.81
CA HIS A 13 5.80 5.18 11.48
C HIS A 13 4.50 5.94 11.24
N LYS A 14 3.75 6.22 12.32
CA LYS A 14 2.36 6.68 12.22
C LYS A 14 2.21 8.03 11.55
N GLU A 15 3.09 8.98 11.84
CA GLU A 15 3.04 10.34 11.28
C GLU A 15 3.28 10.29 9.76
N GLU A 16 4.32 9.59 9.34
CA GLU A 16 4.63 9.38 7.94
C GLU A 16 3.54 8.58 7.23
N GLY A 17 3.01 7.53 7.87
CA GLY A 17 1.88 6.76 7.35
C GLY A 17 0.64 7.63 7.12
N GLN A 18 0.41 8.63 7.97
CA GLN A 18 -0.70 9.57 7.82
C GLN A 18 -0.46 10.49 6.61
N GLU A 19 0.76 11.00 6.45
CA GLU A 19 1.13 11.78 5.26
C GLU A 19 0.98 10.98 3.95
N MET A 20 1.37 9.70 3.96
CA MET A 20 1.16 8.81 2.81
C MET A 20 -0.33 8.62 2.50
N LEU A 21 -1.15 8.40 3.54
CA LEU A 21 -2.58 8.21 3.39
C LEU A 21 -3.27 9.46 2.83
N ASP A 22 -2.87 10.64 3.28
CA ASP A 22 -3.42 11.91 2.79
C ASP A 22 -3.07 12.14 1.31
N GLU A 23 -1.85 11.80 0.88
CA GLU A 23 -1.47 11.84 -0.53
C GLU A 23 -2.33 10.88 -1.39
N VAL A 24 -2.59 9.66 -0.90
CA VAL A 24 -3.45 8.68 -1.59
C VAL A 24 -4.90 9.18 -1.67
N ARG A 25 -5.44 9.76 -0.59
CA ARG A 25 -6.78 10.35 -0.55
C ARG A 25 -6.90 11.50 -1.55
N ASP A 26 -5.91 12.38 -1.61
CA ASP A 26 -5.89 13.51 -2.53
C ASP A 26 -5.91 13.05 -3.98
N PHE A 27 -5.04 12.11 -4.35
CA PHE A 27 -5.03 11.54 -5.69
C PHE A 27 -6.35 10.84 -6.01
N ALA A 28 -6.88 10.02 -5.10
CA ALA A 28 -8.13 9.29 -5.29
C ALA A 28 -9.30 10.25 -5.53
N ARG A 29 -9.40 11.31 -4.73
CA ARG A 29 -10.41 12.37 -4.90
C ARG A 29 -10.31 13.06 -6.26
N GLN A 30 -9.11 13.44 -6.68
CA GLN A 30 -8.88 14.12 -7.97
C GLN A 30 -9.19 13.23 -9.18
N ASN A 31 -9.05 11.91 -9.04
CA ASN A 31 -9.24 10.94 -10.12
C ASN A 31 -10.55 10.16 -10.04
N GLY A 32 -11.44 10.53 -9.11
CA GLY A 32 -12.73 9.87 -8.93
C GLY A 32 -12.62 8.40 -8.51
N ILE A 33 -11.56 8.01 -7.79
CA ILE A 33 -11.39 6.68 -7.20
C ILE A 33 -12.06 6.69 -5.81
N GLY A 34 -12.86 5.66 -5.51
CA GLY A 34 -13.46 5.48 -4.20
C GLY A 34 -12.51 4.74 -3.27
N ILE A 35 -12.26 5.27 -2.08
CA ILE A 35 -11.64 4.51 -0.99
C ILE A 35 -12.78 4.01 -0.12
N ILE A 36 -13.01 2.70 -0.10
CA ILE A 36 -14.14 2.10 0.63
C ILE A 36 -13.77 1.56 2.00
N GLU A 37 -12.48 1.34 2.26
CA GLU A 37 -11.95 0.97 3.57
C GLU A 37 -10.51 1.48 3.72
N GLU A 38 -10.17 1.98 4.90
CA GLU A 38 -8.80 2.28 5.33
C GLU A 38 -8.49 1.52 6.62
N ARG A 39 -7.42 0.71 6.63
CA ARG A 39 -7.07 -0.14 7.77
C ARG A 39 -5.66 0.09 8.25
N TRP A 40 -5.56 0.50 9.51
CA TRP A 40 -4.29 0.58 10.22
C TRP A 40 -3.95 -0.77 10.86
N VAL A 41 -2.70 -1.17 10.71
CA VAL A 41 -2.10 -2.36 11.35
C VAL A 41 -0.81 -1.98 12.06
N HIS A 42 -0.28 -2.84 12.91
CA HIS A 42 0.93 -2.53 13.68
C HIS A 42 2.12 -2.20 12.77
N GLY A 43 2.50 -3.11 11.87
CA GLY A 43 3.54 -2.87 10.86
C GLY A 43 3.26 -3.57 9.53
N SER A 44 4.26 -3.58 8.65
CA SER A 44 4.13 -4.17 7.30
C SER A 44 3.87 -5.68 7.32
N LEU A 45 4.26 -6.38 8.39
CA LEU A 45 4.11 -7.83 8.50
C LEU A 45 2.64 -8.28 8.51
N GLU A 46 1.75 -7.47 9.09
CA GLU A 46 0.31 -7.79 9.18
C GLU A 46 -0.45 -7.43 7.89
N GLN A 47 0.14 -6.61 7.01
CA GLN A 47 -0.54 -6.09 5.82
C GLN A 47 -1.05 -7.18 4.87
N PRO A 48 -0.29 -8.25 4.55
CA PRO A 48 -0.79 -9.31 3.68
C PRO A 48 -2.08 -9.96 4.17
N LEU A 49 -2.23 -10.17 5.48
CA LEU A 49 -3.45 -10.78 6.04
C LEU A 49 -4.66 -9.85 5.85
N VAL A 50 -4.50 -8.56 6.16
CA VAL A 50 -5.58 -7.58 6.01
C VAL A 50 -5.90 -7.33 4.53
N LEU A 51 -4.90 -7.27 3.66
CA LEU A 51 -5.09 -7.18 2.21
C LEU A 51 -5.90 -8.38 1.69
N LYS A 52 -5.59 -9.61 2.12
CA LYS A 52 -6.35 -10.81 1.73
C LYS A 52 -7.82 -10.69 2.12
N GLN A 53 -8.10 -10.23 3.33
CA GLN A 53 -9.48 -10.03 3.81
C GLN A 53 -10.22 -9.01 2.94
N LEU A 54 -9.58 -7.88 2.63
CA LEU A 54 -10.19 -6.79 1.86
C LEU A 54 -10.39 -7.15 0.38
N LEU A 55 -9.41 -7.81 -0.24
CA LEU A 55 -9.50 -8.22 -1.65
C LEU A 55 -10.55 -9.31 -1.89
N SER A 56 -10.93 -10.06 -0.86
CA SER A 56 -12.04 -11.02 -0.91
C SER A 56 -13.41 -10.33 -1.02
N ASP A 57 -13.52 -9.05 -0.69
CA ASP A 57 -14.75 -8.27 -0.89
C ASP A 57 -14.92 -7.93 -2.39
N SER A 58 -16.07 -8.30 -2.96
CA SER A 58 -16.39 -8.03 -4.38
C SER A 58 -16.54 -6.54 -4.68
N ARG A 59 -16.66 -5.68 -3.67
CA ARG A 59 -16.73 -4.22 -3.82
C ARG A 59 -15.35 -3.56 -3.97
N VAL A 60 -14.28 -4.28 -3.64
CA VAL A 60 -12.89 -3.81 -3.74
C VAL A 60 -12.32 -4.25 -5.09
N ASP A 61 -12.00 -3.29 -5.96
CA ASP A 61 -11.38 -3.56 -7.27
C ASP A 61 -9.84 -3.67 -7.16
N GLY A 62 -9.23 -3.04 -6.15
CA GLY A 62 -7.79 -3.08 -5.91
C GLY A 62 -7.43 -2.54 -4.53
N ALA A 63 -6.14 -2.54 -4.18
CA ALA A 63 -5.71 -2.04 -2.88
C ALA A 63 -4.40 -1.25 -2.93
N VAL A 64 -4.11 -0.50 -1.88
CA VAL A 64 -2.82 0.18 -1.67
C VAL A 64 -2.26 -0.21 -0.30
N ALA A 65 -0.99 -0.60 -0.26
CA ALA A 65 -0.26 -0.91 0.97
C ALA A 65 0.77 0.20 1.25
N LEU A 66 0.68 0.85 2.42
CA LEU A 66 1.51 2.00 2.80
C LEU A 66 2.28 1.70 4.08
N GLY A 67 3.52 2.16 4.18
CA GLY A 67 4.32 2.00 5.39
C GLY A 67 5.78 2.29 5.19
N VAL A 68 6.57 2.11 6.25
CA VAL A 68 8.01 2.33 6.26
C VAL A 68 8.66 1.15 6.98
N ILE A 69 9.74 0.62 6.38
CA ILE A 69 10.59 -0.42 6.96
C ILE A 69 11.98 0.19 7.16
N GLU A 70 12.18 0.81 8.32
CA GLU A 70 13.44 1.44 8.73
C GLU A 70 14.56 0.40 8.89
N LYS A 71 15.80 0.84 8.66
CA LYS A 71 17.00 0.07 8.94
C LYS A 71 17.21 -0.11 10.45
N GLY A 72 17.22 -1.37 10.89
CA GLY A 72 17.68 -1.76 12.23
C GLY A 72 19.14 -2.23 12.24
N GLU A 73 19.55 -2.80 13.38
CA GLU A 73 20.90 -3.36 13.57
C GLU A 73 21.07 -4.78 12.99
N THR A 74 19.96 -5.43 12.64
CA THR A 74 19.94 -6.81 12.13
C THR A 74 19.22 -6.89 10.79
N LYS A 75 19.35 -8.03 10.11
CA LYS A 75 18.66 -8.32 8.83
C LYS A 75 17.14 -8.50 8.96
N HIS A 76 16.56 -8.26 10.13
CA HIS A 76 15.14 -8.47 10.39
C HIS A 76 14.24 -7.74 9.39
N GLY A 77 14.48 -6.44 9.17
CA GLY A 77 13.70 -5.63 8.22
C GLY A 77 13.78 -6.15 6.77
N LEU A 78 14.96 -6.58 6.33
CA LEU A 78 15.18 -7.15 5.00
C LEU A 78 14.43 -8.48 4.81
N VAL A 79 14.55 -9.41 5.75
CA VAL A 79 13.88 -10.72 5.67
C VAL A 79 12.36 -10.56 5.72
N MET A 80 11.87 -9.71 6.63
CA MET A 80 10.44 -9.40 6.73
C MET A 80 9.90 -8.76 5.45
N ALA A 81 10.60 -7.76 4.88
CA ALA A 81 10.16 -7.08 3.67
C ALA A 81 10.02 -8.03 2.49
N HIS A 82 10.98 -8.94 2.28
CA HIS A 82 10.86 -9.94 1.22
C HIS A 82 9.62 -10.83 1.39
N ALA A 83 9.38 -11.33 2.61
CA ALA A 83 8.19 -12.14 2.88
C ALA A 83 6.88 -11.38 2.64
N VAL A 84 6.82 -10.09 3.03
CA VAL A 84 5.66 -9.22 2.81
C VAL A 84 5.44 -8.97 1.32
N MET A 85 6.48 -8.60 0.57
CA MET A 85 6.39 -8.33 -0.87
C MET A 85 5.97 -9.58 -1.65
N ASP A 86 6.55 -10.73 -1.34
CA ASP A 86 6.19 -12.01 -1.96
C ASP A 86 4.73 -12.36 -1.71
N ALA A 87 4.24 -12.15 -0.47
CA ALA A 87 2.84 -12.38 -0.13
C ALA A 87 1.91 -11.42 -0.88
N ILE A 88 2.25 -10.13 -0.97
CA ILE A 88 1.46 -9.14 -1.74
C ILE A 88 1.38 -9.54 -3.21
N ILE A 89 2.49 -9.93 -3.84
CA ILE A 89 2.50 -10.38 -5.25
C ILE A 89 1.60 -11.59 -5.42
N ARG A 90 1.69 -12.58 -4.53
CA ARG A 90 0.81 -13.77 -4.56
C ARG A 90 -0.67 -13.40 -4.43
N LEU A 91 -1.02 -12.44 -3.57
CA LEU A 91 -2.39 -11.97 -3.43
C LEU A 91 -2.90 -11.29 -4.70
N GLN A 92 -2.08 -10.49 -5.39
CA GLN A 92 -2.47 -9.90 -6.68
C GLN A 92 -2.84 -10.98 -7.70
N LEU A 93 -2.02 -12.05 -7.78
CA LEU A 93 -2.23 -13.16 -8.70
C LEU A 93 -3.42 -14.06 -8.28
N GLU A 94 -3.63 -14.26 -6.98
CA GLU A 94 -4.74 -15.05 -6.44
C GLU A 94 -6.09 -14.38 -6.70
N PHE A 95 -6.19 -13.07 -6.44
CA PHE A 95 -7.44 -12.33 -6.54
C PHE A 95 -7.65 -11.65 -7.89
N MET A 96 -6.63 -11.62 -8.76
CA MET A 96 -6.64 -10.87 -10.02
C MET A 96 -7.03 -9.40 -9.80
N LYS A 97 -6.47 -8.79 -8.76
CA LYS A 97 -6.71 -7.38 -8.38
C LYS A 97 -5.39 -6.69 -8.09
N PRO A 98 -5.14 -5.48 -8.62
CA PRO A 98 -3.89 -4.78 -8.40
C PRO A 98 -3.74 -4.31 -6.94
N ILE A 99 -2.52 -4.41 -6.43
CA ILE A 99 -2.10 -3.87 -5.13
C ILE A 99 -0.91 -2.94 -5.36
N GLY A 100 -1.13 -1.64 -5.14
CA GLY A 100 -0.08 -0.63 -5.19
C GLY A 100 0.75 -0.67 -3.91
N VAL A 101 2.07 -0.74 -4.04
CA VAL A 101 2.96 -0.81 -2.87
C VAL A 101 3.68 0.52 -2.68
N GLY A 102 3.27 1.24 -1.64
CA GLY A 102 3.95 2.43 -1.13
C GLY A 102 4.85 2.13 0.07
N ILE A 103 5.05 0.87 0.46
CA ILE A 103 5.94 0.53 1.57
C ILE A 103 7.38 0.94 1.21
N ILE A 104 7.96 1.87 1.97
CA ILE A 104 9.31 2.39 1.74
C ILE A 104 10.33 1.54 2.51
N GLY A 105 11.35 1.04 1.81
CA GLY A 105 12.37 0.14 2.35
C GLY A 105 12.54 -1.11 1.48
N PRO A 106 13.17 -2.18 1.98
CA PRO A 106 13.71 -2.33 3.33
C PRO A 106 14.96 -1.48 3.59
N GLU A 107 15.30 -1.32 4.86
CA GLU A 107 16.56 -0.72 5.34
C GLU A 107 16.78 0.74 4.92
N ILE A 108 15.69 1.51 4.84
CA ILE A 108 15.80 2.96 4.65
C ILE A 108 16.43 3.62 5.89
N PHE A 109 17.34 4.57 5.69
CA PHE A 109 17.87 5.38 6.78
C PHE A 109 16.87 6.48 7.16
N PRO A 110 16.77 6.86 8.46
CA PRO A 110 15.86 7.93 8.91
C PRO A 110 15.94 9.21 8.09
N SER A 111 17.15 9.63 7.71
CA SER A 111 17.40 10.83 6.90
C SER A 111 16.79 10.80 5.50
N GLN A 112 16.41 9.63 5.00
CA GLN A 112 15.85 9.46 3.65
C GLN A 112 14.31 9.38 3.66
N ILE A 113 13.69 9.15 4.82
CA ILE A 113 12.26 8.86 4.95
C ILE A 113 11.41 10.00 4.40
N SER A 114 11.59 11.21 4.92
CA SER A 114 10.76 12.39 4.59
C SER A 114 10.66 12.67 3.09
N SER A 115 11.78 12.60 2.37
CA SER A 115 11.82 12.82 0.91
C SER A 115 11.09 11.76 0.07
N ARG A 116 10.76 10.61 0.66
CA ARG A 116 10.20 9.45 -0.04
C ARG A 116 8.74 9.17 0.28
N ILE A 117 8.22 9.68 1.40
CA ILE A 117 6.83 9.50 1.86
C ILE A 117 5.82 9.76 0.75
N LYS A 118 5.69 11.02 0.31
CA LYS A 118 4.68 11.40 -0.69
C LYS A 118 4.92 10.78 -2.07
N PRO A 119 6.16 10.77 -2.61
CA PRO A 119 6.40 10.16 -3.92
C PRO A 119 6.02 8.67 -4.00
N HIS A 120 6.30 7.87 -2.96
CA HIS A 120 5.98 6.44 -2.98
C HIS A 120 4.49 6.19 -2.78
N ALA A 121 3.83 6.95 -1.90
CA ALA A 121 2.38 6.91 -1.75
C ALA A 121 1.67 7.21 -3.07
N LEU A 122 2.10 8.28 -3.76
CA LEU A 122 1.55 8.70 -5.04
C LEU A 122 1.81 7.67 -6.16
N SER A 123 3.01 7.11 -6.23
CA SER A 123 3.34 6.05 -7.19
C SER A 123 2.48 4.80 -6.98
N ALA A 124 2.24 4.41 -5.72
CA ALA A 124 1.44 3.23 -5.38
C ALA A 124 0.00 3.34 -5.88
N ILE A 125 -0.68 4.47 -5.61
CA ILE A 125 -2.06 4.67 -6.09
C ILE A 125 -2.13 4.85 -7.62
N LYS A 126 -1.12 5.49 -8.24
CA LYS A 126 -1.05 5.63 -9.70
C LYS A 126 -0.99 4.27 -10.39
N ALA A 127 -0.16 3.35 -9.89
CA ALA A 127 -0.03 2.00 -10.45
C ALA A 127 -1.37 1.24 -10.43
N VAL A 128 -2.10 1.31 -9.31
CA VAL A 128 -3.44 0.71 -9.19
C VAL A 128 -4.41 1.37 -10.16
N ALA A 129 -4.43 2.69 -10.21
CA ALA A 129 -5.33 3.44 -11.08
C ALA A 129 -5.10 3.15 -12.57
N GLU A 130 -3.85 2.93 -12.98
CA GLU A 130 -3.51 2.60 -14.37
C GLU A 130 -4.06 1.23 -14.77
N ILE A 131 -3.81 0.19 -13.96
CA ILE A 131 -4.31 -1.17 -14.24
C ILE A 131 -5.85 -1.19 -14.28
N LEU A 132 -6.50 -0.56 -13.29
CA LEU A 132 -7.97 -0.54 -13.22
C LEU A 132 -8.63 0.28 -14.34
N LYS A 133 -7.90 1.18 -15.01
CA LYS A 133 -8.39 1.85 -16.22
C LYS A 133 -8.38 0.89 -17.41
N HIS A 134 -7.36 0.05 -17.54
CA HIS A 134 -7.23 -0.90 -18.65
C HIS A 134 -8.26 -2.04 -18.61
N GLU A 135 -8.62 -2.53 -17.42
CA GLU A 135 -9.64 -3.59 -17.29
C GLU A 135 -11.07 -3.12 -17.63
N LYS A 136 -11.30 -1.80 -17.67
CA LYS A 136 -12.62 -1.19 -17.90
C LYS A 136 -12.77 -0.57 -19.30
N ALA A 137 -11.76 -0.73 -20.16
CA ALA A 137 -11.77 -0.31 -21.57
C ALA A 137 -12.16 -1.48 -22.47
#